data_AF-A0A661J2Q7-F1
#
_entry.id   AF-A0A661J2Q7-F1
#
_cell.length_a   1.000
_cell.length_b   1.000
_cell.length_c   1.000
_cell.angle_alpha   90.00
_cell.angle_beta   90.00
_cell.angle_gamma   90.00
#
_symmetry.space_group_name_H-M   'P 1'
#
loop_
_entity.id
_entity.type
_entity.pdbx_description
1 polymer ?
#
loop_
_entity_poly.entity_id
_entity_poly.type
_entity_poly.pdbx_seq_one_letter_code
_entity_poly.pdbx_strand_id
1 'polypeptide(L)'
;MKPILQLALDFVDLQRALKNAQAGIAGGVDWLEAGTPLIKSEGLNAVRELRKLFPQTTIVADMKIMDTGRVEVEAAAKAGANIVDVLGAASDATIQECIQAGKNYGAKIVVDMIAVEDVLSRAQFAEELGADYVTIHCAVDEQMQGKDPFETLRQVSQALNIPVGVAGGINSETAGEAVAAGAAIVIVGGAISKALDPEQAARDIRQGLDSGKSISTTLFKRGGEAQIREILEQVSAANLSDALHRGGVLQGIRPLFPGIQMVGRAITVRTYPGDWAKPVQVPDHCCGHHRELQWRRRPPQPRRRFQS
;
A
#
# COMPACT_ATOMS: atom_id res chain seq x y z
N MET A 1 -7.69 21.30 11.25
CA MET A 1 -8.45 20.07 11.58
C MET A 1 -7.44 19.02 12.02
N LYS A 2 -7.75 18.12 12.97
CA LYS A 2 -6.87 16.98 13.27
C LYS A 2 -6.89 16.02 12.07
N PRO A 3 -5.74 15.63 11.48
CA PRO A 3 -5.73 14.70 10.37
C PRO A 3 -6.14 13.29 10.82
N ILE A 4 -6.98 12.65 10.01
CA ILE A 4 -7.49 11.29 10.22
C ILE A 4 -6.47 10.27 9.73
N LEU A 5 -6.17 9.27 10.56
CA LEU A 5 -5.45 8.08 10.15
C LEU A 5 -6.44 6.97 9.81
N GLN A 6 -6.45 6.52 8.56
CA GLN A 6 -7.27 5.42 8.08
C GLN A 6 -6.40 4.19 7.79
N LEU A 7 -6.78 3.02 8.33
CA LEU A 7 -6.11 1.75 8.06
C LEU A 7 -6.85 0.97 6.97
N ALA A 8 -6.18 0.77 5.83
CA ALA A 8 -6.65 -0.09 4.74
C ALA A 8 -6.34 -1.57 5.04
N LEU A 9 -7.40 -2.36 5.26
CA LEU A 9 -7.30 -3.79 5.53
C LEU A 9 -7.33 -4.61 4.24
N ASP A 10 -6.26 -4.48 3.44
CA ASP A 10 -6.09 -5.20 2.17
C ASP A 10 -5.67 -6.67 2.37
N PHE A 11 -6.60 -7.47 2.90
CA PHE A 11 -6.43 -8.89 3.12
C PHE A 11 -7.38 -9.70 2.24
N VAL A 12 -7.11 -10.99 2.08
CA VAL A 12 -8.08 -11.96 1.53
C VAL A 12 -8.62 -12.91 2.60
N ASP A 13 -8.10 -12.81 3.82
CA ASP A 13 -8.47 -13.63 4.97
C ASP A 13 -9.04 -12.71 6.07
N LEU A 14 -10.29 -12.94 6.44
CA LEU A 14 -10.98 -12.12 7.43
C LEU A 14 -10.29 -12.12 8.80
N GLN A 15 -9.82 -13.26 9.29
CA GLN A 15 -9.26 -13.36 10.65
C GLN A 15 -7.97 -12.53 10.80
N ARG A 16 -7.12 -12.50 9.76
CA ARG A 16 -5.93 -11.66 9.72
C ARG A 16 -6.28 -10.18 9.61
N ALA A 17 -7.33 -9.83 8.87
CA ALA A 17 -7.84 -8.46 8.80
C ALA A 17 -8.30 -7.97 10.17
N LEU A 18 -9.12 -8.76 10.88
CA LEU A 18 -9.64 -8.39 12.20
C LEU A 18 -8.54 -8.23 13.26
N LYS A 19 -7.52 -9.11 13.24
CA LYS A 19 -6.34 -8.96 14.12
C LYS A 19 -5.57 -7.65 13.83
N ASN A 20 -5.39 -7.31 12.56
CA ASN A 20 -4.75 -6.05 12.19
C ASN A 20 -5.60 -4.83 12.55
N ALA A 21 -6.92 -4.93 12.42
CA ALA A 21 -7.83 -3.88 12.85
C ALA A 21 -7.70 -3.60 14.36
N GLN A 22 -7.64 -4.65 15.19
CA GLN A 22 -7.44 -4.52 16.64
C GLN A 22 -6.12 -3.81 16.97
N ALA A 23 -5.02 -4.25 16.35
CA ALA A 23 -3.71 -3.63 16.55
C ALA A 23 -3.68 -2.17 16.06
N GLY A 24 -4.28 -1.89 14.90
CA GLY A 24 -4.39 -0.54 14.36
C GLY A 24 -5.13 0.42 15.29
N ILE A 25 -6.29 -0.01 15.82
CA ILE A 25 -7.07 0.79 16.78
C ILE A 25 -6.26 1.01 18.07
N ALA A 26 -5.60 -0.02 18.60
CA ALA A 26 -4.72 0.12 19.77
C ALA A 26 -3.56 1.10 19.51
N GLY A 27 -3.07 1.16 18.27
CA GLY A 27 -2.04 2.09 17.81
C GLY A 27 -2.53 3.51 17.48
N GLY A 28 -3.84 3.78 17.57
CA GLY A 28 -4.40 5.12 17.35
C GLY A 28 -4.88 5.42 15.93
N VAL A 29 -5.21 4.38 15.15
CA VAL A 29 -5.99 4.52 13.90
C VAL A 29 -7.37 5.08 14.23
N ASP A 30 -7.83 6.05 13.44
CA ASP A 30 -9.14 6.67 13.61
C ASP A 30 -10.23 5.89 12.83
N TRP A 31 -9.96 5.52 11.58
CA TRP A 31 -10.92 4.84 10.69
C TRP A 31 -10.40 3.48 10.20
N LEU A 32 -11.31 2.51 10.08
CA LEU A 32 -11.00 1.19 9.53
C LEU A 32 -11.65 1.02 8.15
N GLU A 33 -10.86 0.64 7.17
CA GLU A 33 -11.33 0.39 5.81
C GLU A 33 -11.31 -1.11 5.51
N ALA A 34 -12.48 -1.66 5.18
CA ALA A 34 -12.56 -2.96 4.52
C ALA A 34 -12.10 -2.78 3.07
N GLY A 35 -10.83 -3.10 2.81
CA GLY A 35 -10.22 -2.91 1.50
C GLY A 35 -10.89 -3.74 0.41
N THR A 36 -10.80 -3.28 -0.84
CA THR A 36 -11.33 -3.99 -2.01
C THR A 36 -11.04 -5.50 -2.03
N PRO A 37 -9.80 -6.00 -1.82
CA PRO A 37 -9.53 -7.45 -1.85
C PRO A 37 -10.24 -8.22 -0.73
N LEU A 38 -10.47 -7.59 0.42
CA LEU A 38 -11.16 -8.21 1.55
C LEU A 38 -12.64 -8.36 1.24
N ILE A 39 -13.26 -7.30 0.72
CA ILE A 39 -14.65 -7.32 0.28
C ILE A 39 -14.84 -8.33 -0.86
N LYS A 40 -13.91 -8.42 -1.81
CA LYS A 40 -13.99 -9.41 -2.90
C LYS A 40 -13.87 -10.85 -2.41
N SER A 41 -13.09 -11.11 -1.36
CA SER A 41 -12.89 -12.45 -0.81
C SER A 41 -14.03 -12.89 0.11
N GLU A 42 -14.48 -12.00 0.99
CA GLU A 42 -15.39 -12.32 2.11
C GLU A 42 -16.80 -11.73 1.94
N GLY A 43 -17.00 -10.92 0.89
CA GLY A 43 -18.18 -10.09 0.72
C GLY A 43 -18.31 -9.02 1.80
N LEU A 44 -19.51 -8.45 1.91
CA LEU A 44 -19.86 -7.48 2.95
C LEU A 44 -19.91 -8.09 4.36
N ASN A 45 -19.65 -9.40 4.53
CA ASN A 45 -19.44 -9.97 5.85
C ASN A 45 -18.24 -9.34 6.57
N ALA A 46 -17.20 -8.95 5.83
CA ALA A 46 -16.07 -8.21 6.39
C ALA A 46 -16.50 -6.91 7.08
N VAL A 47 -17.39 -6.13 6.43
CA VAL A 47 -17.94 -4.89 7.00
C VAL A 47 -18.77 -5.18 8.25
N ARG A 48 -19.60 -6.23 8.22
CA ARG A 48 -20.45 -6.62 9.36
C ARG A 48 -19.62 -7.01 10.58
N GLU A 49 -18.58 -7.82 10.40
CA GLU A 49 -17.71 -8.24 11.50
C GLU A 49 -16.87 -7.07 12.04
N LEU A 50 -16.40 -6.16 11.17
CA LEU A 50 -15.77 -4.91 11.64
C LEU A 50 -16.74 -4.07 12.47
N ARG A 51 -17.99 -3.86 12.02
CA ARG A 51 -19.00 -3.10 12.78
C ARG A 51 -19.31 -3.74 14.12
N LYS A 52 -19.40 -5.06 14.17
CA LYS A 52 -19.65 -5.82 15.40
C LYS A 52 -18.52 -5.66 16.41
N LEU A 53 -17.27 -5.73 15.98
CA LEU A 53 -16.11 -5.60 16.87
C LEU A 53 -15.79 -4.14 17.24
N PHE A 54 -16.06 -3.20 16.34
CA PHE A 54 -15.72 -1.79 16.49
C PHE A 54 -16.95 -0.89 16.31
N PRO A 55 -17.95 -0.98 17.21
CA PRO A 55 -19.25 -0.31 17.02
C PRO A 55 -19.17 1.21 16.98
N GLN A 56 -18.14 1.81 17.59
CA GLN A 56 -17.94 3.26 17.65
C GLN A 56 -16.93 3.79 16.63
N THR A 57 -16.27 2.91 15.89
CA THR A 57 -15.26 3.29 14.90
C THR A 57 -15.94 3.59 13.56
N THR A 58 -15.41 4.57 12.84
CA THR A 58 -15.81 4.83 11.45
C THR A 58 -15.33 3.69 10.57
N ILE A 59 -16.25 3.09 9.82
CA ILE A 59 -15.95 2.00 8.90
C ILE A 59 -16.13 2.49 7.46
N VAL A 60 -15.09 2.34 6.68
CA VAL A 60 -15.07 2.59 5.24
C VAL A 60 -15.23 1.26 4.52
N ALA A 61 -16.16 1.19 3.57
CA ALA A 61 -16.24 0.09 2.62
C ALA A 61 -15.61 0.54 1.31
N ASP A 62 -14.41 0.03 1.02
CA ASP A 62 -13.71 0.29 -0.24
C ASP A 62 -14.30 -0.60 -1.34
N MET A 63 -15.52 -0.24 -1.75
CA MET A 63 -16.31 -1.00 -2.72
C MET A 63 -15.77 -0.82 -4.14
N LYS A 64 -15.10 0.31 -4.43
CA LYS A 64 -14.73 0.73 -5.78
C LYS A 64 -15.89 0.61 -6.75
N ILE A 65 -17.03 1.18 -6.36
CA ILE A 65 -18.26 1.11 -7.15
C ILE A 65 -17.98 1.70 -8.53
N MET A 66 -18.26 0.92 -9.56
CA MET A 66 -18.10 1.33 -10.97
C MET A 66 -19.47 1.48 -11.66
N ASP A 67 -20.47 0.72 -11.20
CA ASP A 67 -21.83 0.71 -11.73
C ASP A 67 -22.83 0.37 -10.61
N THR A 68 -24.13 0.51 -10.86
CA THR A 68 -25.21 0.14 -9.94
C THR A 68 -25.12 0.85 -8.58
N GLY A 69 -24.79 2.15 -8.61
CA GLY A 69 -24.37 2.92 -7.44
C GLY A 69 -25.31 2.83 -6.25
N ARG A 70 -26.62 2.93 -6.50
CA ARG A 70 -27.62 2.82 -5.42
C ARG A 70 -27.60 1.47 -4.72
N VAL A 71 -27.51 0.38 -5.47
CA VAL A 71 -27.59 -0.99 -4.94
C VAL A 71 -26.37 -1.30 -4.08
N GLU A 72 -25.18 -0.93 -4.56
CA GLU A 72 -23.93 -1.17 -3.83
C GLU A 72 -23.80 -0.31 -2.57
N VAL A 73 -24.13 0.99 -2.64
CA VAL A 73 -24.14 1.87 -1.47
C VAL A 73 -25.14 1.40 -0.42
N GLU A 74 -26.36 1.03 -0.84
CA GLU A 74 -27.37 0.48 0.07
C GLU A 74 -26.85 -0.76 0.80
N ALA A 75 -26.27 -1.70 0.06
CA ALA A 75 -25.77 -2.94 0.63
C ALA A 75 -24.64 -2.68 1.64
N ALA A 76 -23.68 -1.82 1.31
CA ALA A 76 -22.57 -1.47 2.18
C ALA A 76 -23.03 -0.72 3.44
N ALA A 77 -23.93 0.26 3.30
CA ALA A 77 -24.49 1.01 4.42
C ALA A 77 -25.27 0.09 5.37
N LYS A 78 -26.13 -0.80 4.84
CA LYS A 78 -26.86 -1.81 5.64
C LYS A 78 -25.93 -2.83 6.30
N ALA A 79 -24.75 -3.08 5.75
CA ALA A 79 -23.72 -3.91 6.38
C ALA A 79 -23.02 -3.20 7.56
N GLY A 80 -23.17 -1.89 7.69
CA GLY A 80 -22.63 -1.10 8.80
C GLY A 80 -21.52 -0.13 8.41
N ALA A 81 -21.29 0.12 7.12
CA ALA A 81 -20.34 1.13 6.66
C ALA A 81 -20.86 2.54 6.96
N ASN A 82 -19.96 3.43 7.40
CA ASN A 82 -20.23 4.87 7.51
C ASN A 82 -19.86 5.61 6.23
N ILE A 83 -18.87 5.11 5.50
CA ILE A 83 -18.32 5.71 4.30
C ILE A 83 -18.24 4.63 3.23
N VAL A 84 -18.64 4.96 2.00
CA VAL A 84 -18.59 4.05 0.85
C VAL A 84 -17.81 4.69 -0.28
N ASP A 85 -16.90 3.93 -0.87
CA ASP A 85 -16.03 4.36 -1.96
C ASP A 85 -16.66 4.12 -3.34
N VAL A 86 -16.63 5.14 -4.19
CA VAL A 86 -16.99 5.07 -5.62
C VAL A 86 -15.81 5.53 -6.47
N LEU A 87 -15.58 4.88 -7.60
CA LEU A 87 -14.50 5.27 -8.50
C LEU A 87 -14.83 6.59 -9.20
N GLY A 88 -13.88 7.52 -9.24
CA GLY A 88 -13.96 8.72 -10.06
C GLY A 88 -14.03 8.42 -11.55
N ALA A 89 -13.52 7.26 -11.97
CA ALA A 89 -13.63 6.76 -13.34
C ALA A 89 -15.04 6.22 -13.70
N ALA A 90 -15.95 6.06 -12.72
CA ALA A 90 -17.33 5.66 -12.98
C ALA A 90 -18.08 6.75 -13.75
N SER A 91 -19.24 6.39 -14.32
CA SER A 91 -20.09 7.37 -15.01
C SER A 91 -20.62 8.44 -14.06
N ASP A 92 -20.92 9.62 -14.60
CA ASP A 92 -21.49 10.72 -13.81
C ASP A 92 -22.80 10.32 -13.13
N ALA A 93 -23.63 9.55 -13.85
CA ALA A 93 -24.87 9.01 -13.32
C ALA A 93 -24.61 8.08 -12.13
N THR A 94 -23.60 7.20 -12.22
CA THR A 94 -23.23 6.30 -11.12
C THR A 94 -22.81 7.08 -9.88
N ILE A 95 -21.95 8.10 -10.03
CA ILE A 95 -21.48 8.93 -8.90
C ILE A 95 -22.67 9.67 -8.27
N GLN A 96 -23.55 10.25 -9.08
CA GLN A 96 -24.77 10.91 -8.59
C GLN A 96 -25.68 9.94 -7.82
N GLU A 97 -25.87 8.72 -8.32
CA GLU A 97 -26.66 7.69 -7.65
C GLU A 97 -26.05 7.28 -6.31
N CYS A 98 -24.73 7.10 -6.25
CA CYS A 98 -24.01 6.82 -5.01
C CYS A 98 -24.23 7.92 -3.98
N ILE A 99 -24.05 9.19 -4.36
CA ILE A 99 -24.24 10.36 -3.49
C ILE A 99 -25.69 10.42 -2.98
N GLN A 100 -26.68 10.20 -3.84
CA GLN A 100 -28.08 10.21 -3.43
C GLN A 100 -28.41 9.01 -2.51
N ALA A 101 -27.85 7.83 -2.78
CA ALA A 101 -28.03 6.66 -1.92
C ALA A 101 -27.35 6.87 -0.55
N GLY A 102 -26.17 7.49 -0.51
CA GLY A 102 -25.48 7.86 0.72
C GLY A 102 -26.36 8.73 1.63
N LYS A 103 -26.95 9.79 1.07
CA LYS A 103 -27.92 10.65 1.78
C LYS A 103 -29.12 9.87 2.32
N ASN A 104 -29.64 8.91 1.56
CA ASN A 104 -30.81 8.11 1.98
C ASN A 104 -30.50 7.14 3.13
N TYR A 105 -29.29 6.57 3.15
CA TYR A 105 -28.90 5.53 4.11
C TYR A 105 -28.02 6.05 5.25
N GLY A 106 -27.69 7.35 5.26
CA GLY A 106 -26.82 7.96 6.27
C GLY A 106 -25.35 7.54 6.13
N ALA A 107 -24.92 7.21 4.92
CA ALA A 107 -23.53 6.91 4.59
C ALA A 107 -22.92 8.06 3.78
N LYS A 108 -21.68 8.40 4.09
CA LYS A 108 -20.90 9.39 3.33
C LYS A 108 -20.28 8.75 2.10
N ILE A 109 -20.08 9.54 1.05
CA ILE A 109 -19.47 9.06 -0.19
C ILE A 109 -18.09 9.69 -0.37
N VAL A 110 -17.11 8.83 -0.60
CA VAL A 110 -15.77 9.22 -1.06
C VAL A 110 -15.61 8.84 -2.52
N VAL A 111 -15.08 9.76 -3.33
CA VAL A 111 -14.76 9.49 -4.73
C VAL A 111 -13.25 9.24 -4.87
N ASP A 112 -12.87 8.03 -5.27
CA ASP A 112 -11.48 7.59 -5.46
C ASP A 112 -10.97 8.01 -6.84
N MET A 113 -9.93 8.83 -6.88
CA MET A 113 -9.34 9.33 -8.14
C MET A 113 -8.35 8.35 -8.79
N ILE A 114 -8.28 7.10 -8.32
CA ILE A 114 -7.46 6.08 -8.96
C ILE A 114 -7.79 5.95 -10.46
N ALA A 115 -6.73 5.95 -11.29
CA ALA A 115 -6.82 5.84 -12.74
C ALA A 115 -7.65 6.95 -13.44
N VAL A 116 -7.87 8.09 -12.78
CA VAL A 116 -8.44 9.28 -13.41
C VAL A 116 -7.31 10.08 -14.08
N GLU A 117 -7.49 10.45 -15.35
CA GLU A 117 -6.49 11.23 -16.10
C GLU A 117 -6.45 12.70 -15.65
N ASP A 118 -7.58 13.41 -15.72
CA ASP A 118 -7.73 14.78 -15.23
C ASP A 118 -8.32 14.80 -13.82
N VAL A 119 -7.44 14.55 -12.85
CA VAL A 119 -7.81 14.42 -11.43
C VAL A 119 -8.42 15.71 -10.89
N LEU A 120 -7.90 16.88 -11.25
CA LEU A 120 -8.35 18.15 -10.70
C LEU A 120 -9.79 18.46 -11.13
N SER A 121 -10.05 18.44 -12.44
CA SER A 121 -11.39 18.72 -12.96
C SER A 121 -12.41 17.69 -12.46
N ARG A 122 -12.01 16.41 -12.39
CA ARG A 122 -12.90 15.34 -11.91
C ARG A 122 -13.24 15.49 -10.43
N ALA A 123 -12.27 15.90 -9.61
CA ALA A 123 -12.46 16.13 -8.19
C ALA A 123 -13.38 17.33 -7.91
N GLN A 124 -13.25 18.42 -8.67
CA GLN A 124 -14.16 19.58 -8.59
C GLN A 124 -15.58 19.19 -8.97
N PHE A 125 -15.75 18.42 -10.05
CA PHE A 125 -17.06 17.90 -10.44
C PHE A 125 -17.67 16.99 -9.35
N ALA A 126 -16.88 16.12 -8.73
CA ALA A 126 -17.36 15.29 -7.62
C ALA A 126 -17.85 16.14 -6.42
N GLU A 127 -17.14 17.21 -6.08
CA GLU A 127 -17.58 18.17 -5.06
C GLU A 127 -18.90 18.86 -5.46
N GLU A 128 -19.03 19.31 -6.71
CA GLU A 128 -20.26 19.95 -7.22
C GLU A 128 -21.48 19.01 -7.14
N LEU A 129 -21.29 17.71 -7.36
CA LEU A 129 -22.34 16.70 -7.18
C LEU A 129 -22.70 16.45 -5.71
N GLY A 130 -21.84 16.88 -4.78
CA GLY A 130 -22.03 16.75 -3.34
C GLY A 130 -21.39 15.51 -2.74
N ALA A 131 -20.24 15.06 -3.27
CA ALA A 131 -19.39 14.10 -2.57
C ALA A 131 -18.95 14.64 -1.20
N ASP A 132 -18.84 13.76 -0.20
CA ASP A 132 -18.37 14.16 1.13
C ASP A 132 -16.85 14.29 1.18
N TYR A 133 -16.15 13.45 0.41
CA TYR A 133 -14.69 13.37 0.36
C TYR A 133 -14.19 13.02 -1.05
N VAL A 134 -12.93 13.35 -1.32
CA VAL A 134 -12.19 12.88 -2.50
C VAL A 134 -10.89 12.24 -2.04
N THR A 135 -10.47 11.13 -2.64
CA THR A 135 -9.17 10.49 -2.36
C THR A 135 -8.25 10.58 -3.56
N ILE A 136 -7.03 11.10 -3.35
CA ILE A 136 -5.94 11.01 -4.31
C ILE A 136 -5.22 9.67 -4.10
N HIS A 137 -5.37 8.77 -5.04
CA HIS A 137 -4.88 7.40 -4.91
C HIS A 137 -3.83 7.08 -5.98
N CYS A 138 -2.58 6.95 -5.54
CA CYS A 138 -1.52 6.42 -6.39
C CYS A 138 -1.59 4.88 -6.38
N ALA A 139 -1.92 4.26 -7.52
CA ALA A 139 -2.08 2.82 -7.61
C ALA A 139 -0.77 2.08 -7.30
N VAL A 140 -0.85 0.83 -6.81
CA VAL A 140 0.34 0.04 -6.45
C VAL A 140 1.33 -0.09 -7.61
N ASP A 141 0.86 -0.26 -8.85
CA ASP A 141 1.75 -0.36 -10.01
C ASP A 141 2.45 0.96 -10.34
N GLU A 142 1.80 2.09 -10.11
CA GLU A 142 2.38 3.43 -10.27
C GLU A 142 3.39 3.74 -9.16
N GLN A 143 3.10 3.29 -7.94
CA GLN A 143 4.04 3.34 -6.82
C GLN A 143 5.33 2.58 -7.14
N MET A 144 5.22 1.42 -7.81
CA MET A 144 6.37 0.63 -8.27
C MET A 144 7.17 1.33 -9.38
N GLN A 145 6.57 2.29 -10.07
CA GLN A 145 7.24 3.15 -11.06
C GLN A 145 7.84 4.42 -10.41
N GLY A 146 7.70 4.59 -9.10
CA GLY A 146 8.25 5.74 -8.37
C GLY A 146 7.40 7.00 -8.42
N LYS A 147 6.15 6.93 -8.90
CA LYS A 147 5.22 8.07 -8.82
C LYS A 147 4.79 8.32 -7.37
N ASP A 148 4.57 9.59 -7.02
CA ASP A 148 4.02 10.01 -5.73
C ASP A 148 2.77 10.89 -5.91
N PRO A 149 1.85 10.90 -4.92
CA PRO A 149 0.58 11.63 -5.04
C PRO A 149 0.65 13.10 -4.58
N PHE A 150 1.80 13.61 -4.10
CA PHE A 150 1.83 14.83 -3.29
C PHE A 150 1.61 16.12 -4.09
N GLU A 151 2.07 16.18 -5.34
CA GLU A 151 1.81 17.34 -6.20
C GLU A 151 0.33 17.46 -6.54
N THR A 152 -0.28 16.38 -7.01
CA THR A 152 -1.72 16.31 -7.29
C THR A 152 -2.54 16.59 -6.03
N LEU A 153 -2.15 16.04 -4.88
CA LEU A 153 -2.78 16.32 -3.59
C LEU A 153 -2.76 17.82 -3.24
N ARG A 154 -1.63 18.52 -3.43
CA ARG A 154 -1.56 19.96 -3.18
C ARG A 154 -2.51 20.74 -4.08
N GLN A 155 -2.55 20.40 -5.37
CA GLN A 155 -3.42 21.09 -6.32
C GLN A 155 -4.91 20.88 -5.98
N VAL A 156 -5.31 19.64 -5.71
CA VAL A 156 -6.72 19.31 -5.42
C VAL A 156 -7.14 19.85 -4.06
N SER A 157 -6.32 19.72 -3.02
CA SER A 157 -6.65 20.23 -1.68
C SER A 157 -6.78 21.75 -1.61
N GLN A 158 -6.10 22.50 -2.49
CA GLN A 158 -6.26 23.94 -2.61
C GLN A 158 -7.51 24.34 -3.40
N ALA A 159 -8.00 23.47 -4.29
CA ALA A 159 -9.12 23.74 -5.17
C ALA A 159 -10.48 23.36 -4.58
N LEU A 160 -10.53 22.40 -3.65
CA LEU A 160 -11.75 21.89 -3.03
C LEU A 160 -12.00 22.49 -1.64
N ASN A 161 -13.26 22.52 -1.25
CA ASN A 161 -13.73 22.87 0.10
C ASN A 161 -14.05 21.65 0.97
N ILE A 162 -14.22 20.48 0.35
CA ILE A 162 -14.38 19.19 1.04
C ILE A 162 -13.03 18.56 1.43
N PRO A 163 -12.98 17.71 2.48
CA PRO A 163 -11.74 17.08 2.90
C PRO A 163 -11.17 16.12 1.85
N VAL A 164 -9.86 16.25 1.60
CA VAL A 164 -9.13 15.40 0.64
C VAL A 164 -8.31 14.34 1.38
N GLY A 165 -8.48 13.09 0.97
CA GLY A 165 -7.69 11.96 1.41
C GLY A 165 -6.53 11.65 0.48
N VAL A 166 -5.53 10.92 0.98
CA VAL A 166 -4.44 10.40 0.16
C VAL A 166 -4.14 8.94 0.50
N ALA A 167 -4.00 8.13 -0.54
CA ALA A 167 -3.56 6.74 -0.48
C ALA A 167 -2.42 6.54 -1.48
N GLY A 168 -1.40 5.75 -1.11
CA GLY A 168 -0.29 5.51 -2.05
C GLY A 168 1.05 5.15 -1.43
N GLY A 169 1.09 4.20 -0.51
CA GLY A 169 2.36 3.77 0.13
C GLY A 169 2.94 4.82 1.08
N ILE A 170 2.05 5.54 1.77
CA ILE A 170 2.40 6.41 2.89
C ILE A 170 2.93 5.56 4.06
N ASN A 171 3.94 6.07 4.75
CA ASN A 171 4.58 5.45 5.91
C ASN A 171 4.92 6.50 6.99
N SER A 172 5.62 6.11 8.05
CA SER A 172 5.97 7.00 9.17
C SER A 172 6.88 8.17 8.79
N GLU A 173 7.59 8.09 7.67
CA GLU A 173 8.45 9.16 7.18
C GLU A 173 7.68 10.17 6.34
N THR A 174 6.67 9.72 5.58
CA THR A 174 5.92 10.55 4.61
C THR A 174 4.55 11.00 5.10
N ALA A 175 4.06 10.48 6.22
CA ALA A 175 2.75 10.84 6.79
C ALA A 175 2.64 12.33 7.12
N GLY A 176 3.69 12.93 7.71
CA GLY A 176 3.70 14.38 7.98
C GLY A 176 3.68 15.22 6.70
N GLU A 177 4.37 14.76 5.65
CA GLU A 177 4.40 15.42 4.34
C GLU A 177 3.02 15.39 3.66
N ALA A 178 2.28 14.28 3.79
CA ALA A 178 0.89 14.19 3.30
C ALA A 178 0.00 15.28 3.90
N VAL A 179 0.08 15.48 5.21
CA VAL A 179 -0.69 16.52 5.91
C VAL A 179 -0.23 17.91 5.49
N ALA A 180 1.08 18.14 5.38
CA ALA A 180 1.63 19.40 4.90
C ALA A 180 1.21 19.72 3.44
N ALA A 181 0.99 18.68 2.64
CA ALA A 181 0.47 18.77 1.27
C ALA A 181 -1.05 18.98 1.20
N GLY A 182 -1.77 19.01 2.33
CA GLY A 182 -3.20 19.32 2.41
C GLY A 182 -4.11 18.13 2.67
N ALA A 183 -3.58 16.93 2.96
CA ALA A 183 -4.41 15.78 3.30
C ALA A 183 -5.13 15.97 4.65
N ALA A 184 -6.45 15.84 4.62
CA ALA A 184 -7.27 15.71 5.83
C ALA A 184 -7.37 14.25 6.30
N ILE A 185 -7.24 13.29 5.38
CA ILE A 185 -7.30 11.85 5.63
C ILE A 185 -6.05 11.20 5.05
N VAL A 186 -5.32 10.43 5.85
CA VAL A 186 -4.13 9.70 5.42
C VAL A 186 -4.41 8.21 5.51
N ILE A 187 -4.42 7.55 4.36
CA ILE A 187 -4.79 6.14 4.22
C ILE A 187 -3.52 5.30 4.13
N VAL A 188 -3.37 4.37 5.07
CA VAL A 188 -2.20 3.53 5.20
C VAL A 188 -2.62 2.07 5.20
N GLY A 189 -2.10 1.30 4.23
CA GLY A 189 -2.25 -0.15 4.20
C GLY A 189 -0.96 -0.85 4.66
N GLY A 190 -0.12 -1.21 3.69
CA GLY A 190 1.06 -2.08 3.89
C GLY A 190 2.02 -1.66 5.01
N ALA A 191 2.23 -0.36 5.23
CA ALA A 191 3.15 0.11 6.27
C ALA A 191 2.72 -0.28 7.69
N ILE A 192 1.42 -0.50 7.92
CA ILE A 192 0.88 -1.04 9.17
C ILE A 192 0.65 -2.54 9.03
N SER A 193 -0.08 -2.96 7.99
CA SER A 193 -0.63 -4.31 7.89
C SER A 193 0.41 -5.42 7.68
N LYS A 194 1.61 -5.06 7.23
CA LYS A 194 2.73 -5.97 6.98
C LYS A 194 3.90 -5.72 7.93
N ALA A 195 3.75 -4.84 8.92
CA ALA A 195 4.76 -4.63 9.95
C ALA A 195 4.85 -5.87 10.88
N LEU A 196 6.02 -6.07 11.48
CA LEU A 196 6.21 -7.11 12.51
C LEU A 196 5.34 -6.82 13.74
N ASP A 197 5.19 -5.54 14.08
CA ASP A 197 4.32 -5.04 15.13
C ASP A 197 3.40 -3.96 14.52
N PRO A 198 2.19 -4.34 14.06
CA PRO A 198 1.25 -3.39 13.47
C PRO A 198 0.77 -2.31 14.45
N GLU A 199 0.70 -2.60 15.74
CA GLU A 199 0.29 -1.63 16.76
C GLU A 199 1.33 -0.53 16.90
N GLN A 200 2.61 -0.90 17.03
CA GLN A 200 3.69 0.07 17.10
C GLN A 200 3.81 0.86 15.78
N ALA A 201 3.69 0.21 14.63
CA ALA A 201 3.73 0.89 13.34
C ALA A 201 2.61 1.94 13.18
N ALA A 202 1.39 1.61 13.60
CA ALA A 202 0.28 2.56 13.63
C ALA A 202 0.56 3.74 14.58
N ARG A 203 1.16 3.46 15.74
CA ARG A 203 1.52 4.46 16.75
C ARG A 203 2.58 5.44 16.24
N ASP A 204 3.60 4.94 15.56
CA ASP A 204 4.65 5.74 14.94
C ASP A 204 4.06 6.65 13.84
N ILE A 205 3.19 6.10 12.99
CA ILE A 205 2.54 6.88 11.93
C ILE A 205 1.62 7.96 12.52
N ARG A 206 0.83 7.63 13.56
CA ARG A 206 0.00 8.61 14.28
C ARG A 206 0.84 9.75 14.85
N GLN A 207 1.99 9.43 15.45
CA GLN A 207 2.92 10.44 15.95
C GLN A 207 3.51 11.29 14.81
N GLY A 208 3.84 10.69 13.67
CA GLY A 208 4.30 11.41 12.48
C GLY A 208 3.25 12.40 11.96
N LEU A 209 1.98 11.99 11.93
CA LEU A 209 0.85 12.83 11.55
C LEU A 209 0.62 13.99 12.53
N ASP A 210 0.69 13.74 13.84
CA ASP A 210 0.42 14.75 14.87
C ASP A 210 1.56 15.75 15.04
N SER A 211 2.81 15.30 14.89
CA SER A 211 4.00 16.14 15.11
C SER A 211 4.58 16.76 13.84
N GLY A 212 4.18 16.28 12.66
CA GLY A 212 4.79 16.63 11.37
C GLY A 212 6.23 16.14 11.23
N LYS A 213 6.74 15.34 12.18
CA LYS A 213 8.12 14.84 12.14
C LYS A 213 8.18 13.53 11.37
N SER A 214 9.18 13.43 10.50
CA SER A 214 9.57 12.17 9.87
C SER A 214 10.12 11.21 10.93
N ILE A 215 9.47 10.07 11.12
CA ILE A 215 9.92 9.02 12.04
C ILE A 215 10.56 7.92 11.22
N SER A 216 11.86 7.69 11.45
CA SER A 216 12.59 6.82 10.55
C SER A 216 12.15 5.37 10.64
N THR A 217 11.99 4.75 9.47
CA THR A 217 11.68 3.32 9.34
C THR A 217 12.66 2.65 8.40
N THR A 218 12.88 1.35 8.61
CA THR A 218 13.61 0.47 7.68
C THR A 218 12.66 -0.28 6.75
N LEU A 219 11.37 -0.36 7.08
CA LEU A 219 10.35 -1.07 6.32
C LEU A 219 9.55 -0.10 5.43
N PHE A 220 9.13 -0.55 4.25
CA PHE A 220 8.36 0.24 3.28
C PHE A 220 9.05 1.53 2.80
N LYS A 221 10.38 1.58 2.91
CA LYS A 221 11.21 2.53 2.18
C LYS A 221 11.31 2.11 0.73
N ARG A 222 10.95 3.02 -0.17
CA ARG A 222 11.25 2.86 -1.59
C ARG A 222 12.68 3.33 -1.83
N GLY A 223 13.44 2.52 -2.57
CA GLY A 223 14.78 2.91 -3.00
C GLY A 223 14.90 3.01 -4.51
N GLY A 224 15.76 3.91 -4.97
CA GLY A 224 16.09 4.04 -6.39
C GLY A 224 17.08 2.97 -6.86
N GLU A 225 17.44 3.00 -8.15
CA GLU A 225 18.40 2.06 -8.75
C GLU A 225 19.70 1.92 -7.95
N ALA A 226 20.20 3.05 -7.42
CA ALA A 226 21.42 3.10 -6.61
C ALA A 226 21.35 2.27 -5.31
N GLN A 227 20.15 2.02 -4.78
CA GLN A 227 19.91 1.35 -3.50
C GLN A 227 19.49 -0.12 -3.65
N ILE A 228 19.30 -0.61 -4.89
CA ILE A 228 18.88 -2.00 -5.17
C ILE A 228 19.77 -3.01 -4.43
N ARG A 229 21.09 -2.78 -4.42
CA ARG A 229 22.04 -3.67 -3.77
C ARG A 229 21.79 -3.77 -2.26
N GLU A 230 21.65 -2.64 -1.59
CA GLU A 230 21.42 -2.58 -0.14
C GLU A 230 20.08 -3.21 0.24
N ILE A 231 19.04 -3.00 -0.56
CA ILE A 231 17.72 -3.61 -0.37
C ILE A 231 17.81 -5.14 -0.49
N LEU A 232 18.48 -5.63 -1.54
CA LEU A 232 18.64 -7.07 -1.77
C LEU A 232 19.53 -7.75 -0.70
N GLU A 233 20.43 -7.01 -0.04
CA GLU A 233 21.21 -7.50 1.11
C GLU A 233 20.37 -7.70 2.38
N GLN A 234 19.19 -7.07 2.47
CA GLN A 234 18.30 -7.18 3.63
C GLN A 234 17.29 -8.32 3.51
N VAL A 235 17.08 -8.87 2.31
CA VAL A 235 16.10 -9.94 2.07
C VAL A 235 16.76 -11.32 2.06
N SER A 236 16.05 -12.33 2.55
CA SER A 236 16.54 -13.71 2.56
C SER A 236 16.56 -14.36 1.17
N ALA A 237 15.70 -13.90 0.26
CA ALA A 237 15.63 -14.37 -1.12
C ALA A 237 14.96 -13.33 -2.03
N ALA A 238 15.38 -13.25 -3.30
CA ALA A 238 14.68 -12.47 -4.31
C ALA A 238 13.40 -13.19 -4.73
N ASN A 239 12.25 -12.60 -4.38
CA ASN A 239 10.91 -12.89 -4.89
C ASN A 239 10.62 -14.36 -5.30
N LEU A 240 10.75 -15.29 -4.35
CA LEU A 240 10.52 -16.74 -4.56
C LEU A 240 9.15 -17.06 -5.19
N SER A 241 8.14 -16.25 -4.86
CA SER A 241 6.77 -16.44 -5.32
C SER A 241 6.62 -16.21 -6.82
N ASP A 242 7.32 -15.22 -7.39
CA ASP A 242 7.20 -14.90 -8.82
C ASP A 242 7.84 -15.99 -9.69
N ALA A 243 9.01 -16.51 -9.25
CA ALA A 243 9.68 -17.61 -9.94
C ALA A 243 8.79 -18.88 -9.98
N LEU A 244 8.14 -19.22 -8.86
CA LEU A 244 7.22 -20.34 -8.78
C LEU A 244 6.01 -20.19 -9.70
N HIS A 245 5.46 -18.98 -9.83
CA HIS A 245 4.26 -18.74 -10.64
C HIS A 245 4.53 -18.65 -12.14
N ARG A 246 5.70 -18.16 -12.55
CA ARG A 246 5.97 -17.82 -13.97
C ARG A 246 6.79 -18.85 -14.73
N GLY A 247 7.66 -19.62 -14.09
CA GLY A 247 8.62 -20.45 -14.81
C GLY A 247 9.15 -21.68 -14.07
N GLY A 248 8.66 -21.93 -12.85
CA GLY A 248 9.17 -22.97 -11.97
C GLY A 248 10.48 -22.56 -11.29
N VAL A 249 10.87 -23.36 -10.30
CA VAL A 249 12.11 -23.17 -9.54
C VAL A 249 13.13 -24.22 -9.94
N LEU A 250 14.41 -23.84 -9.95
CA LEU A 250 15.50 -24.80 -10.12
C LEU A 250 15.49 -25.78 -8.94
N GLN A 251 15.23 -27.05 -9.24
CA GLN A 251 15.21 -28.12 -8.24
C GLN A 251 16.60 -28.72 -8.06
N GLY A 252 16.86 -29.28 -6.87
CA GLY A 252 18.13 -29.94 -6.57
C GLY A 252 19.31 -28.99 -6.31
N ILE A 253 19.11 -27.67 -6.39
CA ILE A 253 20.13 -26.71 -5.95
C ILE A 253 20.32 -26.83 -4.44
N ARG A 254 21.57 -27.06 -4.04
CA ARG A 254 21.99 -27.03 -2.64
C ARG A 254 23.09 -25.98 -2.49
N PRO A 255 23.05 -25.13 -1.46
CA PRO A 255 24.16 -24.24 -1.19
C PRO A 255 25.40 -25.07 -0.88
N LEU A 256 26.53 -24.76 -1.53
CA LEU A 256 27.83 -25.38 -1.19
C LEU A 256 28.29 -24.99 0.21
N PHE A 257 27.84 -23.83 0.70
CA PHE A 257 28.17 -23.30 2.03
C PHE A 257 26.91 -22.76 2.72
N PRO A 258 26.58 -23.22 3.94
CA PRO A 258 25.48 -22.67 4.72
C PRO A 258 25.73 -21.20 5.10
N GLY A 259 24.70 -20.36 4.96
CA GLY A 259 24.73 -18.97 5.42
C GLY A 259 25.46 -17.97 4.51
N ILE A 260 25.86 -18.38 3.29
CA ILE A 260 26.34 -17.42 2.28
C ILE A 260 25.14 -16.79 1.57
N GLN A 261 25.14 -15.46 1.52
CA GLN A 261 24.25 -14.68 0.66
C GLN A 261 25.09 -14.01 -0.43
N MET A 262 24.58 -14.04 -1.66
CA MET A 262 25.16 -13.34 -2.81
C MET A 262 24.15 -12.33 -3.31
N VAL A 263 24.57 -11.07 -3.39
CA VAL A 263 23.74 -9.97 -3.86
C VAL A 263 24.50 -9.22 -4.95
N GLY A 264 23.89 -9.18 -6.13
CA GLY A 264 24.46 -8.54 -7.30
C GLY A 264 23.64 -8.82 -8.54
N ARG A 265 24.04 -8.20 -9.64
CA ARG A 265 23.44 -8.43 -10.95
C ARG A 265 23.76 -9.86 -11.40
N ALA A 266 22.73 -10.67 -11.59
CA ALA A 266 22.85 -11.96 -12.26
C ALA A 266 22.89 -11.72 -13.78
N ILE A 267 23.82 -12.38 -14.47
CA ILE A 267 23.91 -12.33 -15.93
C ILE A 267 23.73 -13.76 -16.46
N THR A 268 22.71 -13.96 -17.28
CA THR A 268 22.45 -15.24 -17.92
C THR A 268 23.11 -15.27 -19.29
N VAL A 269 23.89 -16.31 -19.57
CA VAL A 269 24.61 -16.49 -20.83
C VAL A 269 24.14 -17.77 -21.49
N ARG A 270 23.79 -17.70 -22.78
CA ARG A 270 23.54 -18.89 -23.60
C ARG A 270 24.82 -19.25 -24.34
N THR A 271 25.30 -20.47 -24.15
CA THR A 271 26.49 -20.98 -24.83
C THR A 271 26.16 -22.18 -25.69
N TYR A 272 26.99 -22.45 -26.69
CA TYR A 272 26.95 -23.72 -27.41
C TYR A 272 27.61 -24.81 -26.58
N PRO A 273 27.20 -26.10 -26.70
CA PRO A 273 27.86 -27.20 -26.03
C PRO A 273 29.36 -27.21 -26.31
N GLY A 274 30.18 -27.18 -25.26
CA GLY A 274 31.65 -27.15 -25.35
C GLY A 274 32.29 -25.75 -25.27
N ASP A 275 31.49 -24.67 -25.33
CA ASP A 275 31.99 -23.31 -25.12
C ASP A 275 31.93 -22.91 -23.63
N TRP A 276 33.06 -23.10 -22.96
CA TRP A 276 33.26 -22.76 -21.55
C TRP A 276 33.82 -21.34 -21.33
N ALA A 277 34.18 -20.63 -22.39
CA ALA A 277 34.81 -19.32 -22.29
C ALA A 277 33.78 -18.20 -22.09
N LYS A 278 32.62 -18.32 -22.75
CA LYS A 278 31.56 -17.29 -22.71
C LYS A 278 30.99 -16.98 -21.31
N PRO A 279 30.78 -17.95 -20.41
CA PRO A 279 30.30 -17.64 -19.06
C PRO A 279 31.31 -16.82 -18.24
N VAL A 280 32.61 -16.95 -18.54
CA VAL A 280 33.69 -16.24 -17.84
C VAL A 280 33.96 -14.86 -18.44
N GLN A 281 33.79 -14.70 -19.75
CA GLN A 281 34.03 -13.44 -20.47
C GLN A 281 32.89 -12.41 -20.35
N VAL A 282 31.66 -12.87 -20.07
CA VAL A 282 30.49 -11.98 -20.05
C VAL A 282 30.54 -10.91 -18.96
N PRO A 283 31.00 -11.19 -17.72
CA PRO A 283 31.24 -10.15 -16.72
C PRO A 283 32.13 -9.02 -17.26
N ASP A 284 33.20 -9.34 -17.99
CA ASP A 284 34.14 -8.34 -18.53
C ASP A 284 33.50 -7.43 -19.59
N HIS A 285 32.61 -7.98 -20.42
CA HIS A 285 31.88 -7.18 -21.42
C HIS A 285 30.74 -6.35 -20.83
N CYS A 286 30.13 -6.79 -19.73
CA CYS A 286 29.05 -6.05 -19.06
C CYS A 286 29.56 -5.01 -18.05
N CYS A 287 30.79 -5.15 -17.55
CA CYS A 287 31.42 -4.28 -16.55
C CYS A 287 32.28 -3.16 -17.14
N GLY A 288 32.01 -2.69 -18.36
CA GLY A 288 32.72 -1.57 -19.02
C GLY A 288 32.66 -0.21 -18.29
N HIS A 289 32.24 -0.15 -17.03
CA HIS A 289 32.57 0.91 -16.08
C HIS A 289 33.20 0.26 -14.84
N HIS A 290 34.53 0.37 -14.72
CA HIS A 290 35.31 -0.11 -13.59
C HIS A 290 34.71 0.35 -12.24
N ARG A 291 34.29 -0.60 -11.41
CA ARG A 291 34.28 -0.44 -9.94
C ARG A 291 34.86 -1.70 -9.31
N GLU A 292 35.95 -1.53 -8.59
CA GLU A 292 36.63 -2.58 -7.83
C GLU A 292 35.67 -3.30 -6.89
N LEU A 293 35.52 -4.61 -7.05
CA LEU A 293 34.87 -5.49 -6.08
C LEU A 293 35.79 -5.65 -4.86
N GLN A 294 35.64 -4.79 -3.86
CA GLN A 294 36.24 -5.03 -2.54
C GLN A 294 35.48 -6.15 -1.82
N TRP A 295 36.12 -7.30 -1.70
CA TRP A 295 35.67 -8.41 -0.84
C TRP A 295 35.85 -8.03 0.64
N ARG A 296 34.77 -7.56 1.30
CA ARG A 296 34.74 -7.49 2.77
C ARG A 296 34.07 -8.72 3.34
N ARG A 297 34.86 -9.62 3.96
CA ARG A 297 34.35 -10.64 4.89
C ARG A 297 33.81 -9.93 6.13
N ARG A 298 32.50 -10.02 6.39
CA ARG A 298 31.96 -9.74 7.74
C ARG A 298 32.20 -10.97 8.63
N PRO A 299 32.68 -10.80 9.87
CA PRO A 299 32.77 -11.91 10.82
C PRO A 299 31.36 -12.36 11.25
N PRO A 300 31.19 -13.63 11.62
CA PRO A 300 29.90 -14.17 12.03
C PRO A 300 29.43 -13.52 13.34
N GLN A 301 28.20 -13.00 13.36
CA GLN A 301 27.55 -12.62 14.62
C GLN A 301 27.13 -13.85 15.43
N PRO A 302 27.20 -13.81 16.76
CA PRO A 302 26.84 -14.94 17.61
C PRO A 302 25.33 -15.19 17.60
N ARG A 303 24.93 -16.44 17.31
CA ARG A 303 23.54 -16.90 17.38
C ARG A 303 23.04 -16.90 18.83
N ARG A 304 21.95 -16.18 19.11
CA ARG A 304 21.15 -16.45 20.32
C ARG A 304 20.40 -17.76 20.13
N ARG A 305 20.69 -18.74 20.97
CA ARG A 305 19.96 -20.01 21.05
C ARG A 305 18.55 -19.73 21.58
N PHE A 306 17.52 -20.09 20.82
CA PHE A 306 16.24 -20.48 21.41
C PHE A 306 16.40 -21.93 21.87
N GLN A 307 16.35 -22.14 23.17
CA GLN A 307 16.17 -23.47 23.75
C GLN A 307 14.71 -23.88 23.54
N SER A 308 14.56 -25.16 23.22
CA SER A 308 13.34 -25.94 22.98
C SER A 308 12.28 -25.81 24.06
#